data_AF-A0A3B8I7X0-F1
#
_entry.id   AF-A0A3B8I7X0-F1
#
_cell.length_a   1.000
_cell.length_b   1.000
_cell.length_c   1.000
_cell.angle_alpha   90.00
_cell.angle_beta   90.00
_cell.angle_gamma   90.00
#
_symmetry.space_group_name_H-M   'P 1'
#
loop_
_entity.id
_entity.type
_entity.pdbx_description
1 polymer ?
#
loop_
_entity_poly.entity_id
_entity_poly.type
_entity_poly.pdbx_seq_one_letter_code
_entity_poly.pdbx_strand_id
1 'polypeptide(L)'
;MLPAHTLRISALLTLVSVCSLGQDFVAKEPLATNPWTRTYSLQGMGKKAQVDLPQDWQYTAVAMRIPHGASFEGMYLTDGTDELIIEANPHGEDPRGQLSNLESLPHPSQSYQLHIPTSYAGSLELILVNSGTAPKVQSPQQKGEDESYCEFPPAISQSEWRAGLPAPSPGRSFSNVGNLIVHHSAGSNTNTNFTQVVRDIYVFHTQTRGWSDVGYNYLISQNGDLYLGRDPENGDQDRVIGAHFCGGNTGTMGVCLLGDYTNLSPTDTMLGTLERLLAWKAYKDEMDPMGTNSHRFNSNLGVIAGHRDGCATECPGQHTYDQLESMRERITQRIGICSGDIPIVEEPSLPVDSISIYRLTSTYRPLRIYAVEPALVDTEEFYLIDVQGRSIPILAEPWTSNVWELRVPADVVPGIYVLHLVVNHEARRQR
;
A
#
# COMPACT_ATOMS: atom_id res chain seq x y z
N MET A 1 79.90 -19.62 0.93
CA MET A 1 78.60 -19.32 1.56
C MET A 1 77.55 -19.25 0.46
N LEU A 2 76.48 -20.03 0.58
CA LEU A 2 75.30 -20.05 -0.29
C LEU A 2 74.51 -18.71 -0.21
N PRO A 3 73.55 -18.46 -1.13
CA PRO A 3 73.22 -17.14 -1.68
C PRO A 3 71.95 -16.52 -1.07
N ALA A 4 71.66 -15.27 -1.44
CA ALA A 4 70.33 -14.69 -1.30
C ALA A 4 69.93 -13.98 -2.60
N HIS A 5 69.04 -14.63 -3.33
CA HIS A 5 68.22 -14.02 -4.38
C HIS A 5 67.22 -13.05 -3.76
N THR A 6 66.96 -11.91 -4.41
CA THR A 6 65.76 -11.13 -4.15
C THR A 6 65.04 -10.92 -5.48
N LEU A 7 63.99 -11.73 -5.69
CA LEU A 7 63.01 -11.56 -6.74
C LEU A 7 62.30 -10.20 -6.55
N ARG A 8 62.34 -9.34 -7.56
CA ARG A 8 61.34 -8.27 -7.72
C ARG A 8 60.21 -8.79 -8.59
N ILE A 9 59.09 -9.17 -7.97
CA ILE A 9 57.85 -9.45 -8.70
C ILE A 9 57.17 -8.10 -8.94
N SER A 10 57.25 -7.61 -10.17
CA SER A 10 56.33 -6.59 -10.69
C SER A 10 55.05 -7.29 -11.08
N ALA A 11 53.98 -7.15 -10.30
CA ALA A 11 52.65 -7.56 -10.72
C ALA A 11 52.04 -6.43 -11.55
N LEU A 12 52.30 -6.47 -12.86
CA LEU A 12 51.50 -5.75 -13.85
C LEU A 12 50.10 -6.37 -13.80
N LEU A 13 49.11 -5.64 -13.27
CA LEU A 13 47.70 -6.01 -13.42
C LEU A 13 47.34 -5.81 -14.90
N THR A 14 47.40 -6.88 -15.68
CA THR A 14 46.93 -6.88 -17.06
C THR A 14 45.40 -6.83 -17.04
N LEU A 15 44.83 -5.63 -17.18
CA LEU A 15 43.45 -5.42 -17.61
C LEU A 15 43.32 -5.99 -19.03
N VAL A 16 42.93 -7.26 -19.12
CA VAL A 16 42.52 -7.84 -20.40
C VAL A 16 41.10 -7.36 -20.67
N SER A 17 41.00 -6.22 -21.35
CA SER A 17 39.78 -5.84 -22.06
C SER A 17 39.72 -6.66 -23.35
N VAL A 18 38.99 -7.78 -23.31
CA VAL A 18 38.51 -8.40 -24.56
C VAL A 18 37.15 -7.78 -24.85
N CYS A 19 37.15 -6.85 -25.79
CA CYS A 19 35.95 -6.40 -26.47
C CYS A 19 35.51 -7.55 -27.40
N SER A 20 34.62 -8.44 -26.94
CA SER A 20 33.94 -9.41 -27.80
C SER A 20 32.52 -8.92 -28.07
N LEU A 21 32.20 -8.80 -29.36
CA LEU A 21 30.85 -8.57 -29.84
C LEU A 21 29.98 -9.80 -29.51
N GLY A 22 28.96 -9.62 -28.68
CA GLY A 22 27.75 -10.46 -28.69
C GLY A 22 27.75 -11.77 -27.89
N GLN A 23 28.34 -11.83 -26.69
CA GLN A 23 28.12 -12.94 -25.77
C GLN A 23 27.13 -12.58 -24.66
N ASP A 24 26.22 -13.51 -24.34
CA ASP A 24 25.38 -13.46 -23.15
C ASP A 24 26.29 -13.37 -21.92
N PHE A 25 26.08 -12.37 -21.06
CA PHE A 25 26.92 -12.16 -19.88
C PHE A 25 26.51 -13.13 -18.77
N VAL A 26 27.47 -13.91 -18.27
CA VAL A 26 27.30 -14.75 -17.07
C VAL A 26 28.11 -14.13 -15.93
N ALA A 27 27.42 -13.60 -14.92
CA ALA A 27 28.08 -13.09 -13.72
C ALA A 27 28.67 -14.26 -12.92
N LYS A 28 30.00 -14.35 -12.82
CA LYS A 28 30.64 -15.49 -12.16
C LYS A 28 30.75 -15.35 -10.64
N GLU A 29 30.97 -14.14 -10.12
CA GLU A 29 31.13 -13.91 -8.68
C GLU A 29 30.43 -12.62 -8.22
N PRO A 30 29.80 -12.61 -7.04
CA PRO A 30 29.17 -11.42 -6.47
C PRO A 30 30.21 -10.40 -6.00
N LEU A 31 29.90 -9.11 -6.20
CA LEU A 31 30.66 -7.96 -5.69
C LEU A 31 30.64 -7.91 -4.16
N ALA A 32 29.51 -8.25 -3.55
CA ALA A 32 29.33 -8.28 -2.11
C ALA A 32 28.33 -9.37 -1.72
N THR A 33 28.58 -10.05 -0.61
CA THR A 33 27.69 -11.08 -0.06
C THR A 33 27.55 -10.98 1.45
N ASN A 34 26.36 -11.31 1.92
CA ASN A 34 26.10 -11.72 3.29
C ASN A 34 25.07 -12.87 3.24
N PRO A 35 24.67 -13.47 4.38
CA PRO A 35 23.72 -14.59 4.37
C PRO A 35 22.38 -14.28 3.68
N TRP A 36 21.99 -13.02 3.62
CA TRP A 36 20.66 -12.55 3.20
C TRP A 36 20.65 -11.86 1.84
N THR A 37 21.81 -11.41 1.34
CA THR A 37 21.90 -10.61 0.13
C THR A 37 23.16 -10.94 -0.67
N ARG A 38 23.02 -10.87 -2.00
CA ARG A 38 24.14 -10.95 -2.94
C ARG A 38 24.01 -9.82 -3.94
N THR A 39 25.08 -9.05 -4.11
CA THR A 39 25.14 -7.98 -5.10
C THR A 39 26.10 -8.37 -6.21
N TYR A 40 25.66 -8.30 -7.46
CA TYR A 40 26.46 -8.57 -8.65
C TYR A 40 26.67 -7.28 -9.43
N SER A 41 27.89 -7.03 -9.89
CA SER A 41 28.16 -5.93 -10.82
C SER A 41 28.16 -6.48 -12.24
N LEU A 42 27.29 -5.95 -13.10
CA LEU A 42 27.25 -6.28 -14.53
C LEU A 42 27.69 -5.05 -15.34
N GLN A 43 28.42 -5.27 -16.43
CA GLN A 43 28.75 -4.23 -17.40
C GLN A 43 27.94 -4.48 -18.68
N GLY A 44 27.15 -3.49 -19.10
CA GLY A 44 26.28 -3.61 -20.26
C GLY A 44 27.05 -3.56 -21.58
N MET A 45 27.05 -4.68 -22.30
CA MET A 45 27.12 -4.72 -23.77
C MET A 45 26.27 -5.91 -24.30
N GLY A 46 24.99 -5.70 -24.63
CA GLY A 46 24.20 -6.65 -25.43
C GLY A 46 23.02 -7.37 -24.75
N LYS A 47 22.20 -8.04 -25.60
CA LYS A 47 20.74 -8.27 -25.49
C LYS A 47 20.21 -9.02 -24.25
N LYS A 48 21.02 -9.83 -23.56
CA LYS A 48 20.60 -10.67 -22.43
C LYS A 48 21.79 -10.93 -21.50
N ALA A 49 21.55 -10.84 -20.20
CA ALA A 49 22.46 -11.31 -19.16
C ALA A 49 21.76 -12.43 -18.40
N GLN A 50 22.27 -13.66 -18.51
CA GLN A 50 21.78 -14.75 -17.68
C GLN A 50 22.66 -14.83 -16.44
N VAL A 51 22.04 -14.73 -15.27
CA VAL A 51 22.76 -14.86 -14.01
C VAL A 51 22.36 -16.18 -13.38
N ASP A 52 23.25 -17.15 -13.54
CA ASP A 52 23.13 -18.44 -12.87
C ASP A 52 23.69 -18.30 -11.45
N LEU A 53 22.84 -18.52 -10.45
CA LEU A 53 23.28 -18.48 -9.05
C LEU A 53 23.85 -19.84 -8.65
N PRO A 54 24.70 -19.89 -7.61
CA PRO A 54 25.12 -21.15 -7.04
C PRO A 54 23.93 -22.03 -6.67
N GLN A 55 24.02 -23.34 -6.98
CA GLN A 55 22.91 -24.29 -6.77
C GLN A 55 22.44 -24.42 -5.32
N ASP A 56 23.22 -23.94 -4.36
CA ASP A 56 22.95 -23.97 -2.93
C ASP A 56 22.26 -22.70 -2.40
N TRP A 57 22.00 -21.71 -3.26
CA TRP A 57 21.43 -20.42 -2.84
C TRP A 57 20.22 -20.03 -3.68
N GLN A 58 19.16 -19.61 -2.98
CA GLN A 58 17.94 -19.06 -3.57
C GLN A 58 17.80 -17.59 -3.22
N TYR A 59 17.00 -16.86 -3.99
CA TYR A 59 16.56 -15.51 -3.67
C TYR A 59 15.03 -15.43 -3.74
N THR A 60 14.48 -14.51 -2.99
CA THR A 60 13.04 -14.26 -2.82
C THR A 60 12.62 -12.90 -3.35
N ALA A 61 13.57 -11.96 -3.50
CA ALA A 61 13.32 -10.67 -4.14
C ALA A 61 14.56 -10.13 -4.85
N VAL A 62 14.34 -9.15 -5.72
CA VAL A 62 15.36 -8.54 -6.56
C VAL A 62 15.19 -7.03 -6.62
N ALA A 63 16.31 -6.32 -6.61
CA ALA A 63 16.39 -4.91 -6.91
C ALA A 63 17.62 -4.64 -7.79
N MET A 64 17.62 -3.53 -8.51
CA MET A 64 18.71 -3.11 -9.38
C MET A 64 19.15 -1.70 -9.04
N ARG A 65 20.43 -1.42 -9.29
CA ARG A 65 20.97 -0.07 -9.23
C ARG A 65 21.65 0.25 -10.54
N ILE A 66 21.36 1.45 -11.05
CA ILE A 66 22.03 2.02 -12.21
C ILE A 66 22.63 3.38 -11.85
N PRO A 67 23.65 3.86 -12.57
CA PRO A 67 24.21 5.20 -12.38
C PRO A 67 23.14 6.29 -12.51
N HIS A 68 23.39 7.43 -11.88
CA HIS A 68 22.54 8.62 -12.04
C HIS A 68 22.40 9.02 -13.52
N GLY A 69 21.19 9.39 -13.92
CA GLY A 69 20.86 9.78 -15.29
C GLY A 69 20.70 8.62 -16.28
N ALA A 70 20.90 7.37 -15.85
CA ALA A 70 20.53 6.19 -16.62
C ALA A 70 19.02 5.87 -16.46
N SER A 71 18.50 4.90 -17.23
CA SER A 71 17.08 4.51 -17.18
C SER A 71 16.93 2.99 -17.09
N PHE A 72 15.90 2.55 -16.36
CA PHE A 72 15.45 1.15 -16.31
C PHE A 72 14.51 0.77 -17.48
N GLU A 73 14.15 1.73 -18.34
CA GLU A 73 13.22 1.51 -19.44
C GLU A 73 13.60 0.30 -20.30
N GLY A 74 12.67 -0.66 -20.41
CA GLY A 74 12.85 -1.89 -21.17
C GLY A 74 13.70 -2.97 -20.48
N MET A 75 14.08 -2.79 -19.21
CA MET A 75 14.69 -3.84 -18.39
C MET A 75 13.63 -4.70 -17.72
N TYR A 76 13.79 -6.01 -17.78
CA TYR A 76 12.92 -6.96 -17.11
C TYR A 76 13.67 -8.26 -16.79
N LEU A 77 13.16 -9.00 -15.83
CA LEU A 77 13.64 -10.31 -15.43
C LEU A 77 12.64 -11.37 -15.86
N THR A 78 13.12 -12.52 -16.29
CA THR A 78 12.29 -13.70 -16.50
C THR A 78 12.76 -14.86 -15.65
N ASP A 79 11.82 -15.49 -14.95
CA ASP A 79 12.00 -16.75 -14.25
C ASP A 79 10.93 -17.75 -14.71
N GLY A 80 11.34 -18.73 -15.53
CA GLY A 80 10.39 -19.61 -16.21
C GLY A 80 9.46 -18.84 -17.14
N THR A 81 8.17 -18.79 -16.80
CA THR A 81 7.12 -18.04 -17.51
C THR A 81 6.82 -16.68 -16.89
N ASP A 82 7.34 -16.40 -15.70
CA ASP A 82 7.05 -15.16 -14.98
C ASP A 82 7.97 -14.07 -15.50
N GLU A 83 7.38 -12.92 -15.83
CA GLU A 83 8.08 -11.71 -16.26
C GLU A 83 7.92 -10.63 -15.18
N LEU A 84 9.04 -10.07 -14.72
CA LEU A 84 9.09 -9.03 -13.71
C LEU A 84 9.73 -7.79 -14.31
N ILE A 85 8.92 -6.77 -14.53
CA ILE A 85 9.38 -5.47 -15.04
C ILE A 85 10.15 -4.78 -13.92
N ILE A 86 11.31 -4.21 -14.25
CA ILE A 86 12.11 -3.44 -13.31
C ILE A 86 11.87 -1.96 -13.57
N GLU A 87 11.37 -1.26 -12.56
CA GLU A 87 11.04 0.16 -12.67
C GLU A 87 11.83 0.98 -11.66
N ALA A 88 11.95 2.28 -11.93
CA ALA A 88 12.58 3.22 -11.01
C ALA A 88 11.84 3.22 -9.66
N ASN A 89 12.59 3.24 -8.55
CA ASN A 89 11.99 3.38 -7.24
C ASN A 89 11.37 4.78 -7.09
N PRO A 90 10.04 4.89 -6.87
CA PRO A 90 9.42 6.21 -6.73
C PRO A 90 9.75 6.88 -5.39
N HIS A 91 10.37 6.18 -4.43
CA HIS A 91 10.67 6.69 -3.07
C HIS A 91 11.88 7.66 -2.99
N GLY A 92 12.42 8.09 -4.12
CA GLY A 92 13.53 9.04 -4.22
C GLY A 92 14.88 8.41 -4.56
N GLU A 93 15.88 9.26 -4.80
CA GLU A 93 17.21 8.86 -5.28
C GLU A 93 18.08 8.24 -4.18
N ASP A 94 18.84 7.18 -4.50
CA ASP A 94 19.91 6.67 -3.64
C ASP A 94 21.20 7.46 -3.93
N PRO A 95 21.99 7.86 -2.92
CA PRO A 95 23.22 8.60 -3.15
C PRO A 95 24.20 7.93 -4.12
N ARG A 96 24.16 6.59 -4.24
CA ARG A 96 25.02 5.78 -5.11
C ARG A 96 24.49 5.62 -6.54
N GLY A 97 23.27 6.07 -6.83
CA GLY A 97 22.64 5.94 -8.15
C GLY A 97 21.13 5.78 -8.06
N GLN A 98 20.48 5.52 -9.19
CA GLN A 98 19.06 5.23 -9.21
C GLN A 98 18.83 3.77 -8.82
N LEU A 99 17.99 3.55 -7.81
CA LEU A 99 17.57 2.23 -7.37
C LEU A 99 16.24 1.89 -8.04
N SER A 100 16.03 0.63 -8.37
CA SER A 100 14.72 0.14 -8.78
C SER A 100 13.80 -0.04 -7.57
N ASN A 101 12.52 -0.29 -7.85
CA ASN A 101 11.66 -0.95 -6.90
C ASN A 101 12.23 -2.32 -6.46
N LEU A 102 11.77 -2.80 -5.30
CA LEU A 102 12.07 -4.15 -4.82
C LEU A 102 10.97 -5.07 -5.31
N GLU A 103 11.33 -6.01 -6.19
CA GLU A 103 10.40 -6.99 -6.73
C GLU A 103 10.49 -8.31 -5.96
N SER A 104 9.46 -8.61 -5.18
CA SER A 104 9.30 -9.90 -4.50
C SER A 104 8.75 -10.95 -5.44
N LEU A 105 9.47 -12.07 -5.54
CA LEU A 105 9.07 -13.20 -6.35
C LEU A 105 7.86 -13.94 -5.75
N PRO A 106 6.98 -14.52 -6.59
CA PRO A 106 5.93 -15.41 -6.11
C PRO A 106 6.48 -16.67 -5.42
N HIS A 107 7.67 -17.14 -5.85
CA HIS A 107 8.35 -18.32 -5.32
C HIS A 107 9.87 -18.08 -5.27
N PRO A 108 10.61 -18.66 -4.32
CA PRO A 108 12.07 -18.57 -4.31
C PRO A 108 12.68 -19.17 -5.57
N SER A 109 13.73 -18.53 -6.10
CA SER A 109 14.38 -18.95 -7.35
C SER A 109 15.88 -19.07 -7.23
N GLN A 110 16.50 -19.83 -8.15
CA GLN A 110 17.96 -20.06 -8.24
C GLN A 110 18.56 -19.52 -9.53
N SER A 111 17.74 -19.05 -10.47
CA SER A 111 18.22 -18.57 -11.76
C SER A 111 17.22 -17.61 -12.36
N TYR A 112 17.71 -16.59 -13.06
CA TYR A 112 16.88 -15.72 -13.87
C TYR A 112 17.64 -15.28 -15.12
N GLN A 113 16.88 -14.86 -16.12
CA GLN A 113 17.43 -14.11 -17.24
C GLN A 113 17.07 -12.65 -17.06
N LEU A 114 18.08 -11.80 -16.93
CA LEU A 114 17.93 -10.35 -16.99
C LEU A 114 18.02 -9.91 -18.45
N HIS A 115 16.98 -9.25 -18.93
CA HIS A 115 16.94 -8.67 -20.26
C HIS A 115 17.29 -7.20 -20.13
N ILE A 116 18.34 -6.77 -20.85
CA ILE A 116 18.85 -5.40 -20.85
C ILE A 116 18.74 -4.89 -22.28
N PRO A 117 18.08 -3.74 -22.52
CA PRO A 117 17.94 -3.22 -23.87
C PRO A 117 19.31 -2.85 -24.44
N THR A 118 19.51 -3.04 -25.74
CA THR A 118 20.80 -2.75 -26.40
C THR A 118 21.16 -1.27 -26.39
N SER A 119 20.20 -0.38 -26.11
CA SER A 119 20.41 1.05 -25.92
C SER A 119 21.08 1.38 -24.59
N TYR A 120 21.05 0.48 -23.60
CA TYR A 120 21.67 0.71 -22.31
C TYR A 120 23.19 0.49 -22.40
N ALA A 121 23.95 1.56 -22.16
CA ALA A 121 25.41 1.55 -22.11
C ALA A 121 25.87 2.05 -20.74
N GLY A 122 25.98 1.13 -19.78
CA GLY A 122 26.38 1.45 -18.40
C GLY A 122 26.70 0.23 -17.57
N SER A 123 27.27 0.46 -16.39
CA SER A 123 27.31 -0.55 -15.32
C SER A 123 25.94 -0.67 -14.68
N LEU A 124 25.61 -1.82 -14.11
CA LEU A 124 24.47 -1.99 -13.24
C LEU A 124 24.85 -2.91 -12.07
N GLU A 125 24.26 -2.67 -10.90
CA GLU A 125 24.33 -3.60 -9.79
C GLU A 125 23.00 -4.34 -9.67
N LEU A 126 23.08 -5.64 -9.48
CA LEU A 126 21.92 -6.50 -9.30
C LEU A 126 21.96 -7.07 -7.90
N ILE A 127 20.93 -6.72 -7.13
CA ILE A 127 20.83 -6.98 -5.70
C ILE A 127 19.79 -8.07 -5.52
N LEU A 128 20.24 -9.24 -5.11
CA LEU A 128 19.38 -10.37 -4.79
C LEU A 128 19.19 -10.44 -3.29
N VAL A 129 17.94 -10.57 -2.87
CA VAL A 129 17.50 -10.66 -1.48
C VAL A 129 16.98 -12.07 -1.24
N ASN A 130 17.41 -12.70 -0.16
CA ASN A 130 16.88 -13.97 0.33
C ASN A 130 16.40 -13.76 1.76
N SER A 131 15.09 -13.74 1.96
CA SER A 131 14.47 -13.66 3.28
C SER A 131 13.97 -15.03 3.79
N GLY A 132 14.40 -16.12 3.14
CA GLY A 132 13.99 -17.49 3.45
C GLY A 132 12.49 -17.72 3.20
N THR A 133 11.98 -18.86 3.64
CA THR A 133 10.54 -19.15 3.57
C THR A 133 9.78 -18.40 4.65
N ALA A 134 8.74 -17.66 4.25
CA ALA A 134 7.84 -17.01 5.19
C ALA A 134 7.16 -18.03 6.13
N PRO A 135 7.09 -17.75 7.44
CA PRO A 135 6.29 -18.56 8.35
C PRO A 135 4.80 -18.42 8.00
N LYS A 136 4.03 -19.46 8.28
CA LYS A 136 2.57 -19.38 8.20
C LYS A 136 2.07 -18.52 9.35
N VAL A 137 1.60 -17.33 9.03
CA VAL A 137 0.90 -16.44 9.96
C VAL A 137 -0.60 -16.56 9.73
N GLN A 138 -1.37 -16.49 10.79
CA GLN A 138 -2.83 -16.46 10.67
C GLN A 138 -3.24 -15.02 10.42
N SER A 139 -3.88 -14.75 9.28
CA SER A 139 -4.55 -13.47 9.03
C SER A 139 -5.50 -13.21 10.19
N PRO A 140 -5.31 -12.12 10.96
CA PRO A 140 -6.24 -11.76 12.01
C PRO A 140 -7.62 -11.60 11.40
N GLN A 141 -8.63 -12.30 11.92
CA GLN A 141 -10.00 -12.07 11.47
C GLN A 141 -10.36 -10.62 11.78
N GLN A 142 -10.54 -9.81 10.73
CA GLN A 142 -11.27 -8.56 10.83
C GLN A 142 -12.68 -8.96 11.29
N LYS A 143 -13.04 -8.62 12.53
CA LYS A 143 -14.43 -8.79 12.96
C LYS A 143 -15.30 -7.86 12.10
N GLY A 144 -16.59 -8.20 12.01
CA GLY A 144 -17.53 -7.58 11.06
C GLY A 144 -17.62 -6.06 11.15
N GLU A 145 -18.39 -5.46 10.23
CA GLU A 145 -18.55 -4.01 10.08
C GLU A 145 -19.03 -3.27 11.35
N ASP A 146 -19.51 -4.00 12.36
CA ASP A 146 -19.97 -3.51 13.66
C ASP A 146 -18.86 -3.19 14.67
N GLU A 147 -17.58 -3.46 14.37
CA GLU A 147 -16.49 -3.19 15.32
C GLU A 147 -16.00 -1.73 15.31
N SER A 148 -15.73 -1.22 16.50
CA SER A 148 -15.37 0.16 16.78
C SER A 148 -14.09 0.59 16.06
N TYR A 149 -14.18 1.63 15.21
CA TYR A 149 -13.02 2.27 14.55
C TYR A 149 -12.07 2.98 15.53
N CYS A 150 -12.40 2.93 16.82
CA CYS A 150 -11.75 3.59 17.93
C CYS A 150 -10.76 2.67 18.65
N GLU A 151 -10.76 1.38 18.32
CA GLU A 151 -9.85 0.38 18.88
C GLU A 151 -8.73 0.05 17.91
N PHE A 152 -7.58 -0.37 18.46
CA PHE A 152 -6.44 -0.76 17.63
C PHE A 152 -6.81 -2.01 16.82
N PRO A 153 -6.70 -1.98 15.48
CA PRO A 153 -7.07 -3.12 14.65
C PRO A 153 -6.19 -4.34 14.93
N PRO A 154 -6.73 -5.58 14.79
CA PRO A 154 -5.94 -6.79 14.90
C PRO A 154 -4.72 -6.78 13.96
N ALA A 155 -3.56 -7.19 14.47
CA ALA A 155 -2.30 -7.11 13.73
C ALA A 155 -1.43 -8.36 13.91
N ILE A 156 -0.62 -8.65 12.90
CA ILE A 156 0.42 -9.68 12.90
C ILE A 156 1.67 -9.08 13.54
N SER A 157 2.14 -9.71 14.62
CA SER A 157 3.28 -9.21 15.40
C SER A 157 4.61 -9.38 14.68
N GLN A 158 5.60 -8.57 15.06
CA GLN A 158 6.96 -8.73 14.55
C GLN A 158 7.55 -10.10 14.84
N SER A 159 7.24 -10.71 15.98
CA SER A 159 7.71 -12.07 16.31
C SER A 159 7.18 -13.13 15.35
N GLU A 160 5.98 -12.94 14.79
CA GLU A 160 5.37 -13.88 13.87
C GLU A 160 5.95 -13.75 12.47
N TRP A 161 5.86 -12.56 11.84
CA TRP A 161 6.27 -12.42 10.44
C TRP A 161 7.80 -12.45 10.26
N ARG A 162 8.57 -12.02 11.27
CA ARG A 162 10.05 -11.92 11.21
C ARG A 162 10.76 -13.19 11.67
N ALA A 163 10.04 -14.25 12.06
CA ALA A 163 10.66 -15.46 12.58
C ALA A 163 11.77 -15.98 11.63
N GLY A 164 12.96 -16.23 12.17
CA GLY A 164 14.11 -16.73 11.41
C GLY A 164 14.93 -15.67 10.65
N LEU A 165 14.54 -14.39 10.67
CA LEU A 165 15.32 -13.28 10.11
C LEU A 165 16.31 -12.70 11.15
N PRO A 166 17.34 -11.94 10.73
CA PRO A 166 18.27 -11.34 11.67
C PRO A 166 17.51 -10.34 12.56
N ALA A 167 17.87 -10.23 13.83
CA ALA A 167 17.28 -9.25 14.73
C ALA A 167 17.60 -7.80 14.26
N PRO A 168 16.69 -6.84 14.50
CA PRO A 168 16.96 -5.44 14.19
C PRO A 168 18.09 -4.90 15.08
N SER A 169 18.70 -3.80 14.67
CA SER A 169 19.69 -3.11 15.52
C SER A 169 18.97 -2.40 16.69
N PRO A 170 19.53 -2.47 17.92
CA PRO A 170 18.90 -1.87 19.09
C PRO A 170 19.03 -0.34 19.12
N GLY A 171 18.39 0.30 20.10
CA GLY A 171 18.51 1.73 20.38
C GLY A 171 17.37 2.55 19.79
N ARG A 172 16.12 2.18 20.08
CA ARG A 172 14.96 2.94 19.60
C ARG A 172 14.82 4.32 20.24
N SER A 173 14.31 5.23 19.42
CA SER A 173 13.89 6.58 19.83
C SER A 173 12.41 6.74 19.55
N PHE A 174 11.76 7.61 20.32
CA PHE A 174 10.32 7.80 20.29
C PHE A 174 9.98 9.28 20.19
N SER A 175 8.84 9.60 19.58
CA SER A 175 8.31 10.95 19.54
C SER A 175 6.78 10.93 19.64
N ASN A 176 6.21 12.01 20.18
CA ASN A 176 4.78 12.27 19.98
C ASN A 176 4.52 12.42 18.47
N VAL A 177 3.46 11.78 17.99
CA VAL A 177 3.11 11.79 16.57
C VAL A 177 2.04 12.86 16.35
N GLY A 178 2.20 13.68 15.32
CA GLY A 178 1.19 14.63 14.86
C GLY A 178 0.84 14.47 13.38
N ASN A 179 1.59 13.65 12.63
CA ASN A 179 1.32 13.38 11.22
C ASN A 179 1.37 11.88 10.94
N LEU A 180 0.35 11.37 10.27
CA LEU A 180 0.17 9.99 9.84
C LEU A 180 0.45 9.95 8.34
N ILE A 181 1.58 9.34 7.97
CA ILE A 181 2.09 9.38 6.60
C ILE A 181 1.76 8.07 5.90
N VAL A 182 0.98 8.14 4.84
CA VAL A 182 0.59 7.00 4.00
C VAL A 182 1.64 6.81 2.90
N HIS A 183 2.08 5.57 2.75
CA HIS A 183 3.03 5.09 1.76
C HIS A 183 2.43 3.94 0.94
N HIS A 184 3.03 3.65 -0.21
CA HIS A 184 2.95 2.34 -0.85
C HIS A 184 4.33 1.68 -0.84
N SER A 185 4.46 0.38 -1.11
CA SER A 185 5.78 -0.25 -1.22
C SER A 185 6.41 -0.09 -2.61
N ALA A 186 5.60 0.31 -3.60
CA ALA A 186 5.94 0.33 -5.02
C ALA A 186 6.44 -1.02 -5.54
N GLY A 187 5.87 -2.12 -5.02
CA GLY A 187 6.19 -3.48 -5.46
C GLY A 187 5.00 -4.14 -6.15
N SER A 188 5.15 -5.41 -6.54
CA SER A 188 4.09 -6.20 -7.19
C SER A 188 2.73 -6.14 -6.50
N ASN A 189 1.67 -5.87 -7.28
CA ASN A 189 0.28 -6.05 -6.86
C ASN A 189 -0.26 -7.47 -7.08
N THR A 190 0.49 -8.35 -7.76
CA THR A 190 0.06 -9.72 -8.09
C THR A 190 0.58 -10.76 -7.10
N ASN A 191 1.62 -10.42 -6.33
CA ASN A 191 2.13 -11.30 -5.28
C ASN A 191 1.16 -11.36 -4.10
N THR A 192 0.64 -12.56 -3.80
CA THR A 192 -0.30 -12.80 -2.70
C THR A 192 0.37 -13.39 -1.44
N ASN A 193 1.68 -13.63 -1.48
CA ASN A 193 2.45 -14.08 -0.33
C ASN A 193 2.91 -12.86 0.50
N PHE A 194 1.95 -12.16 1.10
CA PHE A 194 2.18 -10.86 1.74
C PHE A 194 3.22 -10.89 2.85
N THR A 195 3.24 -11.95 3.67
CA THR A 195 4.26 -12.12 4.71
C THR A 195 5.66 -12.25 4.11
N GLN A 196 5.82 -12.90 2.96
CA GLN A 196 7.08 -12.94 2.24
C GLN A 196 7.50 -11.55 1.75
N VAL A 197 6.57 -10.77 1.21
CA VAL A 197 6.83 -9.39 0.75
C VAL A 197 7.32 -8.50 1.91
N VAL A 198 6.67 -8.56 3.09
CA VAL A 198 7.12 -7.82 4.29
C VAL A 198 8.54 -8.22 4.70
N ARG A 199 8.84 -9.52 4.65
CA ARG A 199 10.17 -10.06 4.98
C ARG A 199 11.25 -9.61 3.99
N ASP A 200 10.93 -9.58 2.70
CA ASP A 200 11.85 -9.10 1.67
C ASP A 200 12.15 -7.60 1.86
N ILE A 201 11.12 -6.79 2.13
CA ILE A 201 11.29 -5.37 2.46
C ILE A 201 12.18 -5.20 3.70
N TYR A 202 11.98 -6.00 4.76
CA TYR A 202 12.81 -5.95 5.96
C TYR A 202 14.28 -6.28 5.67
N VAL A 203 14.55 -7.36 4.93
CA VAL A 203 15.92 -7.74 4.57
C VAL A 203 16.56 -6.69 3.66
N PHE A 204 15.81 -6.14 2.71
CA PHE A 204 16.30 -5.07 1.85
C PHE A 204 16.67 -3.82 2.66
N HIS A 205 15.81 -3.37 3.56
CA HIS A 205 16.10 -2.22 4.42
C HIS A 205 17.30 -2.47 5.33
N THR A 206 17.39 -3.62 5.99
CA THR A 206 18.43 -3.86 7.01
C THR A 206 19.76 -4.31 6.40
N GLN A 207 19.72 -5.20 5.41
CA GLN A 207 20.91 -5.86 4.87
C GLN A 207 21.44 -5.19 3.58
N THR A 208 20.58 -4.50 2.83
CA THR A 208 21.01 -3.76 1.62
C THR A 208 21.19 -2.26 1.88
N ARG A 209 20.22 -1.63 2.56
CA ARG A 209 20.28 -0.18 2.88
C ARG A 209 20.98 0.13 4.21
N GLY A 210 21.27 -0.89 5.03
CA GLY A 210 21.96 -0.72 6.32
C GLY A 210 21.11 -0.03 7.39
N TRP A 211 19.77 -0.05 7.25
CA TRP A 211 18.88 0.54 8.24
C TRP A 211 18.79 -0.35 9.47
N SER A 212 18.44 0.25 10.62
CA SER A 212 18.32 -0.49 11.88
C SER A 212 17.12 -1.44 11.94
N ASP A 213 16.13 -1.25 11.05
CA ASP A 213 14.91 -2.05 10.93
C ASP A 213 14.20 -1.71 9.59
N VAL A 214 13.03 -2.32 9.36
CA VAL A 214 12.04 -1.80 8.41
C VAL A 214 11.71 -0.33 8.72
N GLY A 215 11.56 0.48 7.66
CA GLY A 215 11.37 1.92 7.78
C GLY A 215 9.99 2.33 8.31
N TYR A 216 8.96 1.53 8.04
CA TYR A 216 7.57 1.85 8.34
C TYR A 216 7.15 1.38 9.72
N ASN A 217 6.27 2.12 10.40
CA ASN A 217 5.67 1.69 11.67
C ASN A 217 4.71 0.52 11.46
N TYR A 218 3.97 0.55 10.37
CA TYR A 218 2.96 -0.44 10.00
C TYR A 218 3.00 -0.72 8.51
N LEU A 219 2.61 -1.94 8.12
CA LEU A 219 2.40 -2.31 6.72
C LEU A 219 1.03 -2.98 6.57
N ILE A 220 0.36 -2.76 5.45
CA ILE A 220 -0.97 -3.33 5.17
C ILE A 220 -0.93 -4.03 3.82
N SER A 221 -1.33 -5.29 3.79
CA SER A 221 -1.43 -6.09 2.56
C SER A 221 -2.76 -5.90 1.82
N GLN A 222 -2.82 -6.37 0.57
CA GLN A 222 -4.01 -6.26 -0.29
C GLN A 222 -5.24 -7.00 0.26
N ASN A 223 -5.07 -8.01 1.12
CA ASN A 223 -6.18 -8.66 1.83
C ASN A 223 -6.57 -7.97 3.14
N GLY A 224 -5.90 -6.86 3.51
CA GLY A 224 -6.20 -6.09 4.72
C GLY A 224 -5.48 -6.57 5.99
N ASP A 225 -4.49 -7.48 5.89
CA ASP A 225 -3.68 -7.85 7.06
C ASP A 225 -2.79 -6.68 7.46
N LEU A 226 -2.86 -6.29 8.74
CA LEU A 226 -1.99 -5.30 9.34
C LEU A 226 -0.76 -5.99 9.95
N TYR A 227 0.42 -5.58 9.52
CA TYR A 227 1.70 -6.03 10.07
C TYR A 227 2.28 -4.93 10.95
N LEU A 228 2.67 -5.28 12.18
CA LEU A 228 3.50 -4.41 13.00
C LEU A 228 4.89 -4.34 12.37
N GLY A 229 5.31 -3.16 11.91
CA GLY A 229 6.56 -2.97 11.20
C GLY A 229 7.73 -2.79 12.15
N ARG A 230 8.22 -1.56 12.23
CA ARG A 230 9.38 -1.21 13.03
C ARG A 230 9.18 -1.60 14.49
N ASP A 231 10.15 -2.34 15.01
CA ASP A 231 10.14 -2.89 16.36
C ASP A 231 10.29 -1.76 17.40
N PRO A 232 9.36 -1.60 18.35
CA PRO A 232 9.44 -0.56 19.36
C PRO A 232 10.32 -0.96 20.56
N GLU A 233 10.95 -2.12 20.55
CA GLU A 233 11.60 -2.74 21.70
C GLU A 233 10.64 -2.81 22.90
N ASN A 234 10.85 -1.96 23.91
CA ASN A 234 10.03 -1.90 25.13
C ASN A 234 9.12 -0.65 25.16
N GLY A 235 9.01 0.09 24.07
CA GLY A 235 8.21 1.32 23.99
C GLY A 235 6.91 1.18 23.21
N ASP A 236 6.29 2.32 22.92
CA ASP A 236 5.00 2.39 22.22
C ASP A 236 5.17 2.16 20.70
N GLN A 237 4.46 1.17 20.14
CA GLN A 237 4.48 0.82 18.71
C GLN A 237 4.15 2.01 17.79
N ASP A 238 3.20 2.85 18.20
CA ASP A 238 2.72 3.99 17.45
C ASP A 238 3.51 5.29 17.71
N ARG A 239 4.64 5.21 18.42
CA ARG A 239 5.54 6.33 18.70
C ARG A 239 7.00 6.08 18.36
N VAL A 240 7.38 4.85 18.01
CA VAL A 240 8.76 4.54 17.58
C VAL A 240 9.10 5.32 16.31
N ILE A 241 10.21 6.04 16.30
CA ILE A 241 10.62 6.85 15.15
C ILE A 241 11.05 5.95 13.99
N GLY A 242 10.36 6.09 12.86
CA GLY A 242 10.59 5.38 11.60
C GLY A 242 11.83 5.80 10.79
N ALA A 243 11.91 5.27 9.57
CA ALA A 243 12.85 5.67 8.52
C ALA A 243 12.13 5.75 7.16
N HIS A 244 10.99 6.43 7.12
CA HIS A 244 10.08 6.44 5.97
C HIS A 244 9.83 7.82 5.36
N PHE A 245 10.24 8.93 6.00
CA PHE A 245 9.92 10.29 5.55
C PHE A 245 11.16 11.14 5.31
N CYS A 246 12.01 10.71 4.37
CA CYS A 246 13.21 11.43 3.89
C CYS A 246 14.17 11.92 5.00
N GLY A 247 14.27 11.19 6.11
CA GLY A 247 15.09 11.56 7.26
C GLY A 247 14.42 12.54 8.25
N GLY A 248 13.24 13.07 7.94
CA GLY A 248 12.39 13.84 8.86
C GLY A 248 11.32 12.97 9.49
N ASN A 249 11.73 11.91 10.21
CA ASN A 249 10.78 10.92 10.73
C ASN A 249 10.17 11.31 12.09
N THR A 250 10.82 12.20 12.84
CA THR A 250 10.34 12.67 14.15
C THR A 250 8.98 13.37 14.00
N GLY A 251 8.02 13.02 14.86
CA GLY A 251 6.67 13.58 14.78
C GLY A 251 5.73 12.81 13.83
N THR A 252 6.22 11.75 13.18
CA THR A 252 5.46 11.02 12.14
C THR A 252 5.26 9.55 12.47
N MET A 253 4.16 8.97 11.98
CA MET A 253 3.88 7.54 11.97
C MET A 253 3.64 7.10 10.53
N GLY A 254 4.46 6.17 10.01
CA GLY A 254 4.39 5.72 8.63
C GLY A 254 3.62 4.41 8.46
N VAL A 255 2.64 4.39 7.55
CA VAL A 255 1.88 3.20 7.16
C VAL A 255 2.13 2.89 5.69
N CYS A 256 2.63 1.69 5.38
CA CYS A 256 2.95 1.27 4.01
C CYS A 256 1.95 0.27 3.46
N LEU A 257 1.26 0.64 2.38
CA LEU A 257 0.40 -0.26 1.62
C LEU A 257 1.26 -1.14 0.70
N LEU A 258 1.18 -2.46 0.82
CA LEU A 258 1.96 -3.38 -0.02
C LEU A 258 1.43 -3.38 -1.45
N GLY A 259 2.27 -2.99 -2.40
CA GLY A 259 1.93 -2.88 -3.82
C GLY A 259 2.34 -1.53 -4.43
N ASP A 260 2.02 -1.36 -5.71
CA ASP A 260 2.03 -0.08 -6.40
C ASP A 260 0.59 0.40 -6.64
N TYR A 261 0.37 1.69 -6.43
CA TYR A 261 -0.94 2.34 -6.54
C TYR A 261 -0.87 3.60 -7.40
N THR A 262 0.14 3.66 -8.26
CA THR A 262 0.32 4.74 -9.24
C THR A 262 -0.75 4.66 -10.33
N ASN A 263 -1.11 3.45 -10.78
CA ASN A 263 -2.09 3.21 -11.85
C ASN A 263 -3.21 2.22 -11.46
N LEU A 264 -3.22 1.75 -10.21
CA LEU A 264 -4.20 0.80 -9.69
C LEU A 264 -4.76 1.33 -8.37
N SER A 265 -6.05 1.15 -8.14
CA SER A 265 -6.65 1.46 -6.85
C SER A 265 -6.32 0.40 -5.79
N PRO A 266 -6.03 0.80 -4.53
CA PRO A 266 -6.03 -0.12 -3.40
C PRO A 266 -7.35 -0.89 -3.27
N THR A 267 -7.30 -2.09 -2.67
CA THR A 267 -8.51 -2.87 -2.39
C THR A 267 -9.33 -2.24 -1.26
N ASP A 268 -10.64 -2.44 -1.27
CA ASP A 268 -11.51 -1.94 -0.20
C ASP A 268 -11.13 -2.49 1.18
N THR A 269 -10.68 -3.74 1.25
CA THR A 269 -10.21 -4.38 2.48
C THR A 269 -8.94 -3.71 3.03
N MET A 270 -7.98 -3.38 2.16
CA MET A 270 -6.79 -2.63 2.53
C MET A 270 -7.14 -1.22 3.03
N LEU A 271 -8.01 -0.50 2.30
CA LEU A 271 -8.44 0.84 2.69
C LEU A 271 -9.22 0.83 4.00
N GLY A 272 -10.06 -0.18 4.23
CA GLY A 272 -10.76 -0.37 5.50
C GLY A 272 -9.81 -0.55 6.69
N THR A 273 -8.76 -1.39 6.54
CA THR A 273 -7.73 -1.55 7.58
C THR A 273 -6.94 -0.26 7.81
N LEU A 274 -6.59 0.46 6.74
CA LEU A 274 -5.90 1.75 6.84
C LEU A 274 -6.76 2.77 7.60
N GLU A 275 -8.03 2.91 7.23
CA GLU A 275 -8.99 3.80 7.91
C GLU A 275 -9.13 3.48 9.40
N ARG A 276 -9.27 2.19 9.77
CA ARG A 276 -9.32 1.77 11.18
C ARG A 276 -8.06 2.16 11.95
N LEU A 277 -6.89 1.89 11.38
CA LEU A 277 -5.62 2.21 12.03
C LEU A 277 -5.45 3.73 12.23
N LEU A 278 -5.76 4.52 11.19
CA LEU A 278 -5.65 5.97 11.26
C LEU A 278 -6.69 6.59 12.20
N ALA A 279 -7.93 6.08 12.19
CA ALA A 279 -8.99 6.52 13.09
C ALA A 279 -8.67 6.23 14.55
N TRP A 280 -8.21 5.02 14.87
CA TRP A 280 -7.74 4.67 16.21
C TRP A 280 -6.66 5.64 16.69
N LYS A 281 -5.65 5.90 15.85
CA LYS A 281 -4.52 6.76 16.24
C LYS A 281 -4.97 8.20 16.45
N ALA A 282 -5.77 8.74 15.54
CA ALA A 282 -6.28 10.10 15.65
C ALA A 282 -7.22 10.26 16.85
N TYR A 283 -8.07 9.27 17.15
CA TYR A 283 -8.88 9.27 18.35
C TYR A 283 -8.04 9.20 19.64
N LYS A 284 -7.11 8.25 19.72
CA LYS A 284 -6.23 8.03 20.88
C LYS A 284 -5.45 9.28 21.29
N ASP A 285 -4.97 10.05 20.32
CA ASP A 285 -4.11 11.21 20.55
C ASP A 285 -4.85 12.55 20.28
N GLU A 286 -6.18 12.53 20.17
CA GLU A 286 -7.03 13.72 19.96
C GLU A 286 -6.60 14.57 18.75
N MET A 287 -6.21 13.92 17.65
CA MET A 287 -5.82 14.58 16.41
C MET A 287 -7.05 14.92 15.56
N ASP A 288 -7.07 16.12 14.99
CA ASP A 288 -8.03 16.50 13.95
C ASP A 288 -7.61 15.91 12.59
N PRO A 289 -8.33 14.92 12.02
CA PRO A 289 -7.95 14.29 10.75
C PRO A 289 -7.95 15.27 9.57
N MET A 290 -8.76 16.33 9.63
CA MET A 290 -8.82 17.41 8.63
C MET A 290 -7.75 18.48 8.87
N GLY A 291 -7.10 18.45 10.04
CA GLY A 291 -6.13 19.43 10.47
C GLY A 291 -4.78 19.34 9.76
N THR A 292 -3.92 20.30 10.07
CA THR A 292 -2.53 20.37 9.59
C THR A 292 -1.59 20.65 10.76
N ASN A 293 -0.33 20.22 10.61
CA ASN A 293 0.75 20.45 11.54
C ASN A 293 1.99 20.94 10.80
N SER A 294 2.81 21.75 11.48
CA SER A 294 4.09 22.18 10.93
C SER A 294 5.13 21.06 11.01
N HIS A 295 5.68 20.69 9.86
CA HIS A 295 6.77 19.73 9.74
C HIS A 295 7.96 20.37 9.02
N ARG A 296 9.19 19.89 9.27
CA ARG A 296 10.42 20.47 8.72
C ARG A 296 10.49 20.50 7.18
N PHE A 297 9.69 19.68 6.50
CA PHE A 297 9.62 19.63 5.04
C PHE A 297 8.37 20.29 4.46
N ASN A 298 7.35 20.51 5.28
CA ASN A 298 6.11 21.18 4.90
C ASN A 298 5.49 21.79 6.17
N SER A 299 5.46 23.12 6.25
CA SER A 299 4.94 23.84 7.41
C SER A 299 3.41 23.75 7.57
N ASN A 300 2.71 23.17 6.59
CA ASN A 300 1.27 22.97 6.56
C ASN A 300 0.94 21.52 6.15
N LEU A 301 1.66 20.55 6.75
CA LEU A 301 1.48 19.13 6.44
C LEU A 301 0.19 18.61 7.07
N GLY A 302 -0.68 17.95 6.30
CA GLY A 302 -1.90 17.35 6.82
C GLY A 302 -1.63 16.36 7.97
N VAL A 303 -2.56 16.28 8.93
CA VAL A 303 -2.51 15.26 9.99
C VAL A 303 -2.50 13.86 9.38
N ILE A 304 -3.28 13.63 8.32
CA ILE A 304 -3.12 12.47 7.43
C ILE A 304 -2.56 13.00 6.12
N ALA A 305 -1.41 12.49 5.67
CA ALA A 305 -0.73 12.97 4.47
C ALA A 305 -0.11 11.84 3.66
N GLY A 306 0.11 12.06 2.37
CA GLY A 306 0.92 11.17 1.54
C GLY A 306 2.41 11.45 1.71
N HIS A 307 3.26 10.46 1.42
CA HIS A 307 4.71 10.69 1.41
C HIS A 307 5.13 11.87 0.52
N ARG A 308 4.51 12.03 -0.65
CA ARG A 308 4.74 13.15 -1.57
C ARG A 308 4.43 14.55 -1.01
N ASP A 309 3.69 14.65 0.09
CA ASP A 309 3.36 15.95 0.71
C ASP A 309 4.54 16.58 1.48
N GLY A 310 5.60 15.81 1.75
CA GLY A 310 6.83 16.32 2.37
C GLY A 310 8.12 15.87 1.71
N CYS A 311 8.06 15.11 0.61
CA CYS A 311 9.20 14.52 -0.05
C CYS A 311 9.05 14.54 -1.57
N ALA A 312 10.18 14.56 -2.30
CA ALA A 312 10.19 14.42 -3.75
C ALA A 312 10.03 12.94 -4.15
N THR A 313 8.79 12.49 -4.24
CA THR A 313 8.41 11.09 -4.49
C THR A 313 7.01 11.01 -5.11
N GLU A 314 6.71 9.92 -5.83
CA GLU A 314 5.35 9.61 -6.28
C GLU A 314 4.55 8.82 -5.22
N CYS A 315 5.18 8.37 -4.14
CA CYS A 315 4.52 7.65 -3.05
C CYS A 315 3.43 8.54 -2.38
N PRO A 316 2.22 8.05 -2.07
CA PRO A 316 1.76 6.65 -2.03
C PRO A 316 1.12 6.10 -3.33
N GLY A 317 1.48 6.66 -4.48
CA GLY A 317 0.81 6.39 -5.76
C GLY A 317 -0.44 7.25 -5.93
N GLN A 318 -0.78 7.58 -7.18
CA GLN A 318 -1.84 8.53 -7.51
C GLN A 318 -3.21 8.08 -6.97
N HIS A 319 -3.56 6.80 -7.14
CA HIS A 319 -4.88 6.31 -6.74
C HIS A 319 -5.07 6.22 -5.23
N THR A 320 -3.99 6.02 -4.46
CA THR A 320 -4.05 6.16 -2.99
C THR A 320 -4.16 7.63 -2.61
N TYR A 321 -3.38 8.49 -3.27
CA TYR A 321 -3.33 9.92 -2.95
C TYR A 321 -4.67 10.62 -3.18
N ASP A 322 -5.36 10.30 -4.28
CA ASP A 322 -6.69 10.84 -4.60
C ASP A 322 -7.76 10.49 -3.56
N GLN A 323 -7.56 9.42 -2.79
CA GLN A 323 -8.50 8.99 -1.76
C GLN A 323 -8.29 9.71 -0.42
N LEU A 324 -7.13 10.35 -0.19
CA LEU A 324 -6.74 10.87 1.13
C LEU A 324 -7.73 11.89 1.68
N GLU A 325 -8.27 12.79 0.85
CA GLU A 325 -9.24 13.79 1.29
C GLU A 325 -10.53 13.13 1.80
N SER A 326 -11.15 12.29 0.97
CA SER A 326 -12.36 11.55 1.35
C SER A 326 -12.13 10.63 2.56
N MET A 327 -10.90 10.13 2.74
CA MET A 327 -10.51 9.31 3.88
C MET A 327 -10.45 10.12 5.16
N ARG A 328 -9.91 11.35 5.14
CA ARG A 328 -9.93 12.27 6.29
C ARG A 328 -11.36 12.57 6.73
N GLU A 329 -12.26 12.82 5.79
CA GLU A 329 -13.70 13.04 6.07
C GLU A 329 -14.34 11.82 6.75
N ARG A 330 -14.13 10.62 6.18
CA ARG A 330 -14.66 9.36 6.76
C ARG A 330 -14.09 9.09 8.15
N ILE A 331 -12.79 9.31 8.35
CA ILE A 331 -12.14 9.14 9.65
C ILE A 331 -12.71 10.14 10.67
N THR A 332 -12.91 11.40 10.29
CA THR A 332 -13.53 12.41 11.16
C THR A 332 -14.92 11.98 11.63
N GLN A 333 -15.76 11.48 10.71
CA GLN A 333 -17.08 10.94 11.06
C GLN A 333 -16.97 9.74 12.02
N ARG A 334 -16.06 8.80 11.74
CA ARG A 334 -15.85 7.61 12.57
C ARG A 334 -15.38 7.95 13.98
N ILE A 335 -14.48 8.92 14.13
CA ILE A 335 -14.01 9.39 15.44
C ILE A 335 -15.14 10.06 16.23
N GLY A 336 -16.06 10.76 15.57
CA GLY A 336 -17.27 11.28 16.22
C GLY A 336 -18.15 10.20 16.86
N ILE A 337 -18.20 9.00 16.26
CA ILE A 337 -18.88 7.82 16.85
C ILE A 337 -18.19 7.42 18.17
N CYS A 338 -16.86 7.44 18.18
CA CYS A 338 -16.02 7.02 19.32
C CYS A 338 -16.29 7.82 20.59
N SER A 339 -16.41 9.15 20.45
CA SER A 339 -16.62 10.05 21.58
C SER A 339 -18.06 10.07 22.07
N GLY A 340 -18.99 9.41 21.37
CA GLY A 340 -20.42 9.60 21.59
C GLY A 340 -20.93 11.00 21.21
N ASP A 341 -20.10 11.77 20.47
CA ASP A 341 -20.34 13.14 20.04
C ASP A 341 -21.13 13.24 18.73
N ILE A 342 -21.41 12.11 18.09
CA ILE A 342 -22.51 12.08 17.14
C ILE A 342 -23.79 12.22 17.96
N PRO A 343 -24.61 13.26 17.73
CA PRO A 343 -26.00 13.15 18.16
C PRO A 343 -26.46 11.85 17.53
N ILE A 344 -26.93 10.90 18.34
CA ILE A 344 -27.97 10.00 17.86
C ILE A 344 -28.85 10.95 17.09
N VAL A 345 -28.88 10.84 15.76
CA VAL A 345 -29.92 11.53 15.02
C VAL A 345 -31.12 10.91 15.68
N GLU A 346 -31.77 11.65 16.60
CA GLU A 346 -33.08 11.26 17.09
C GLU A 346 -33.75 10.86 15.81
N GLU A 347 -34.08 9.56 15.69
CA GLU A 347 -34.78 9.08 14.52
C GLU A 347 -35.80 10.15 14.20
N PRO A 348 -35.85 10.67 12.96
CA PRO A 348 -36.87 11.65 12.64
C PRO A 348 -38.15 11.06 13.25
N SER A 349 -38.80 11.82 14.14
CA SER A 349 -39.89 11.31 14.98
C SER A 349 -41.17 11.11 14.14
N LEU A 350 -40.98 10.60 12.94
CA LEU A 350 -41.90 10.28 11.89
C LEU A 350 -41.67 8.79 11.63
N PRO A 351 -42.68 7.93 11.83
CA PRO A 351 -42.52 6.50 11.68
C PRO A 351 -42.12 6.18 10.23
N VAL A 352 -40.89 5.71 10.02
CA VAL A 352 -40.45 5.19 8.72
C VAL A 352 -40.85 3.71 8.67
N ASP A 353 -41.97 3.42 8.01
CA ASP A 353 -42.54 2.06 7.99
C ASP A 353 -41.74 1.07 7.11
N SER A 354 -40.80 1.52 6.25
CA SER A 354 -39.84 0.62 5.58
C SER A 354 -38.67 1.38 4.92
N ILE A 355 -37.45 0.83 5.03
CA ILE A 355 -36.26 1.27 4.29
C ILE A 355 -35.89 0.18 3.29
N SER A 356 -35.71 0.53 2.02
CA SER A 356 -35.20 -0.38 0.98
C SER A 356 -34.01 0.25 0.26
N ILE A 357 -32.91 -0.50 0.16
CA ILE A 357 -31.66 -0.06 -0.48
C ILE A 357 -31.68 -0.49 -1.95
N TYR A 358 -31.42 0.45 -2.86
CA TYR A 358 -31.38 0.17 -4.30
C TYR A 358 -30.04 0.57 -4.92
N ARG A 359 -29.56 -0.29 -5.83
CA ARG A 359 -28.39 -0.01 -6.67
C ARG A 359 -28.86 0.37 -8.07
N LEU A 360 -28.65 1.64 -8.46
CA LEU A 360 -28.97 2.12 -9.80
C LEU A 360 -27.81 1.83 -10.74
N THR A 361 -28.05 0.97 -11.74
CA THR A 361 -27.04 0.55 -12.72
C THR A 361 -27.15 1.27 -14.08
N SER A 362 -28.25 2.00 -14.33
CA SER A 362 -28.41 2.88 -15.50
C SER A 362 -29.53 3.92 -15.27
N THR A 363 -29.45 5.08 -15.91
CA THR A 363 -30.40 6.20 -15.78
C THR A 363 -31.60 6.13 -16.74
N TYR A 364 -31.64 5.14 -17.63
CA TYR A 364 -32.56 5.12 -18.79
C TYR A 364 -33.73 4.12 -18.67
N ARG A 365 -33.95 3.52 -17.51
CA ARG A 365 -35.13 2.66 -17.29
C ARG A 365 -35.89 3.07 -16.04
N PRO A 366 -37.23 3.18 -16.11
CA PRO A 366 -38.02 3.41 -14.92
C PRO A 366 -37.82 2.23 -13.94
N LEU A 367 -37.56 2.56 -12.68
CA LEU A 367 -37.33 1.56 -11.63
C LEU A 367 -38.70 1.07 -11.16
N ARG A 368 -38.95 -0.24 -11.25
CA ARG A 368 -40.19 -0.84 -10.74
C ARG A 368 -39.94 -1.48 -9.39
N ILE A 369 -40.71 -1.06 -8.40
CA ILE A 369 -40.64 -1.59 -7.05
C ILE A 369 -41.92 -2.36 -6.73
N TYR A 370 -41.76 -3.53 -6.13
CA TYR A 370 -42.87 -4.35 -5.66
C TYR A 370 -43.27 -3.88 -4.27
N ALA A 371 -44.49 -3.41 -4.15
CA ALA A 371 -45.11 -2.96 -2.92
C ALA A 371 -46.03 -4.08 -2.42
N VAL A 372 -45.64 -4.79 -1.36
CA VAL A 372 -46.46 -5.90 -0.84
C VAL A 372 -47.50 -5.41 0.19
N GLU A 373 -47.52 -4.12 0.52
CA GLU A 373 -48.36 -3.59 1.60
C GLU A 373 -49.24 -2.39 1.21
N PRO A 374 -50.37 -2.18 1.92
CA PRO A 374 -51.22 -1.00 1.78
C PRO A 374 -50.50 0.33 2.05
N ALA A 375 -49.32 0.31 2.66
CA ALA A 375 -48.55 1.49 3.10
C ALA A 375 -48.19 2.45 1.94
N LEU A 376 -48.05 1.94 0.72
CA LEU A 376 -47.69 2.78 -0.44
C LEU A 376 -48.90 3.49 -1.08
N VAL A 377 -50.13 3.13 -0.71
CA VAL A 377 -51.36 3.77 -1.24
C VAL A 377 -51.58 5.16 -0.64
N ASP A 378 -51.04 5.42 0.55
CA ASP A 378 -51.18 6.69 1.28
C ASP A 378 -49.87 7.51 1.28
N THR A 379 -48.95 7.20 0.37
CA THR A 379 -47.68 7.93 0.20
C THR A 379 -47.88 9.15 -0.71
N GLU A 380 -47.43 10.32 -0.27
CA GLU A 380 -47.53 11.57 -1.05
C GLU A 380 -46.24 11.87 -1.82
N GLU A 381 -45.08 11.54 -1.25
CA GLU A 381 -43.78 11.91 -1.80
C GLU A 381 -42.76 10.77 -1.70
N PHE A 382 -41.93 10.68 -2.73
CA PHE A 382 -40.86 9.68 -2.85
C PHE A 382 -39.53 10.42 -3.02
N TYR A 383 -38.50 9.97 -2.30
CA TYR A 383 -37.16 10.56 -2.35
C TYR A 383 -36.10 9.49 -2.54
N LEU A 384 -35.09 9.78 -3.36
CA LEU A 384 -33.81 9.08 -3.31
C LEU A 384 -32.84 9.90 -2.47
N ILE A 385 -32.17 9.24 -1.53
CA ILE A 385 -31.11 9.84 -0.74
C ILE A 385 -29.79 9.26 -1.23
N ASP A 386 -28.88 10.11 -1.71
CA ASP A 386 -27.55 9.68 -2.13
C ASP A 386 -26.64 9.39 -0.93
N VAL A 387 -25.47 8.80 -1.18
CA VAL A 387 -24.50 8.47 -0.11
C VAL A 387 -23.91 9.71 0.58
N GLN A 388 -24.16 10.91 0.04
CA GLN A 388 -23.81 12.20 0.64
C GLN A 388 -24.99 12.81 1.42
N GLY A 389 -26.14 12.12 1.54
CA GLY A 389 -27.31 12.57 2.28
C GLY A 389 -28.22 13.55 1.52
N ARG A 390 -28.01 13.74 0.22
CA ARG A 390 -28.83 14.65 -0.60
C ARG A 390 -30.13 13.98 -0.99
N SER A 391 -31.25 14.62 -0.65
CA SER A 391 -32.59 14.18 -1.04
C SER A 391 -32.92 14.65 -2.46
N ILE A 392 -33.29 13.70 -3.31
CA ILE A 392 -33.70 13.90 -4.70
C ILE A 392 -35.17 13.48 -4.82
N PRO A 393 -36.11 14.39 -5.05
CA PRO A 393 -37.51 14.02 -5.21
C PRO A 393 -37.69 13.22 -6.50
N ILE A 394 -38.47 12.15 -6.42
CA ILE A 394 -38.80 11.30 -7.57
C ILE A 394 -40.32 11.17 -7.72
N LEU A 395 -40.76 11.07 -8.97
CA LEU A 395 -42.17 10.83 -9.25
C LEU A 395 -42.43 9.32 -9.23
N ALA A 396 -43.52 8.91 -8.58
CA ALA A 396 -43.95 7.52 -8.54
C ALA A 396 -45.38 7.42 -9.07
N GLU A 397 -45.61 6.46 -9.97
CA GLU A 397 -46.93 6.18 -10.53
C GLU A 397 -47.29 4.72 -10.28
N PRO A 398 -48.56 4.41 -9.91
CA PRO A 398 -48.99 3.02 -9.79
C PRO A 398 -48.98 2.35 -11.17
N TRP A 399 -48.28 1.22 -11.27
CA TRP A 399 -48.18 0.42 -12.50
C TRP A 399 -49.16 -0.76 -12.49
N THR A 400 -49.30 -1.44 -11.35
CA THR A 400 -50.37 -2.42 -11.05
C THR A 400 -50.83 -2.25 -9.61
N SER A 401 -51.76 -3.09 -9.13
CA SER A 401 -52.27 -3.00 -7.75
C SER A 401 -51.18 -3.10 -6.68
N ASN A 402 -50.05 -3.74 -6.98
CA ASN A 402 -48.97 -4.03 -6.03
C ASN A 402 -47.58 -3.63 -6.56
N VAL A 403 -47.52 -2.84 -7.64
CA VAL A 403 -46.25 -2.42 -8.27
C VAL A 403 -46.31 -0.94 -8.58
N TRP A 404 -45.28 -0.22 -8.15
CA TRP A 404 -45.09 1.20 -8.44
C TRP A 404 -43.92 1.38 -9.39
N GLU A 405 -44.08 2.29 -10.35
CA GLU A 405 -43.03 2.70 -11.28
C GLU A 405 -42.47 4.06 -10.86
N LEU A 406 -41.18 4.08 -10.52
CA LEU A 406 -40.44 5.27 -10.11
C LEU A 406 -39.73 5.88 -11.31
N ARG A 407 -40.00 7.16 -11.57
CA ARG A 407 -39.34 7.97 -12.59
C ARG A 407 -38.18 8.71 -11.95
N VAL A 408 -36.98 8.15 -12.13
CA VAL A 408 -35.73 8.76 -11.69
C VAL A 408 -35.37 9.91 -12.66
N PRO A 409 -35.07 11.13 -12.16
CA PRO A 409 -34.61 12.23 -12.99
C PRO A 409 -33.34 11.89 -13.78
N ALA A 410 -33.22 12.42 -15.00
CA ALA A 410 -32.14 12.05 -15.92
C ALA A 410 -30.73 12.51 -15.47
N ASP A 411 -30.68 13.46 -14.55
CA ASP A 411 -29.48 14.02 -13.92
C ASP A 411 -28.99 13.22 -12.70
N VAL A 412 -29.75 12.23 -12.24
CA VAL A 412 -29.28 11.29 -11.21
C VAL A 412 -28.25 10.34 -11.80
N VAL A 413 -27.06 10.26 -11.21
CA VAL A 413 -25.98 9.38 -11.69
C VAL A 413 -26.14 7.95 -11.15
N PRO A 414 -25.58 6.92 -11.83
CA PRO A 414 -25.56 5.57 -11.28
C PRO A 414 -24.83 5.51 -9.93
N GLY A 415 -25.40 4.81 -8.95
CA GLY A 415 -24.91 4.82 -7.57
C GLY A 415 -25.78 4.02 -6.61
N ILE A 416 -25.42 4.05 -5.33
CA ILE A 416 -26.23 3.49 -4.24
C ILE A 416 -27.11 4.60 -3.68
N TYR A 417 -28.41 4.31 -3.57
CA TYR A 417 -29.39 5.24 -3.05
C TYR A 417 -30.29 4.54 -2.04
N VAL A 418 -30.73 5.30 -1.03
CA VAL A 418 -31.81 4.89 -0.14
C VAL A 418 -33.11 5.47 -0.67
N LEU A 419 -34.11 4.61 -0.87
CA LEU A 419 -35.46 5.08 -1.20
C LEU A 419 -36.19 5.41 0.10
N HIS A 420 -36.64 6.66 0.21
CA HIS A 420 -37.40 7.16 1.34
C HIS A 420 -38.82 7.53 0.90
N LEU A 421 -39.80 7.17 1.74
CA LEU A 421 -41.23 7.26 1.48
C LEU A 421 -41.86 8.15 2.54
N VAL A 422 -42.61 9.18 2.12
CA VAL A 422 -43.34 10.05 3.06
C VAL A 422 -44.82 9.72 3.00
N VAL A 423 -45.34 9.15 4.09
CA VAL A 423 -46.74 8.69 4.21
C VAL A 423 -47.59 9.78 4.87
N ASN A 424 -48.75 10.08 4.30
CA ASN A 424 -49.72 10.97 4.92
C ASN A 424 -50.52 10.23 6.01
N HIS A 425 -50.22 10.55 7.27
CA HIS A 425 -50.88 9.93 8.43
C HIS A 425 -52.36 10.36 8.63
N GLU A 426 -52.83 11.46 8.02
CA GLU A 426 -54.24 11.88 8.12
C GLU A 426 -55.16 11.02 7.25
N ALA A 427 -54.72 10.61 6.06
CA ALA A 427 -55.47 9.72 5.16
C ALA A 427 -55.63 8.31 5.76
N ARG A 428 -54.61 7.84 6.48
CA ARG A 428 -54.57 6.51 7.12
C ARG A 428 -55.47 6.39 8.35
N ARG A 429 -55.79 7.51 9.01
CA ARG A 429 -56.71 7.57 10.18
C ARG A 429 -58.19 7.63 9.80
N GLN A 430 -58.51 7.94 8.54
CA GLN A 430 -59.90 8.11 8.07
C GLN A 430 -60.47 6.86 7.37
N ARG A 431 -59.70 5.78 7.20
CA ARG A 431 -60.14 4.53 6.56
C ARG A 431 -60.36 3.39 7.53
#